data_AF-A0A831SYW5-F1
#
_entry.id   AF-A0A831SYW5-F1
#
_cell.length_a   1.000
_cell.length_b   1.000
_cell.length_c   1.000
_cell.angle_alpha   90.00
_cell.angle_beta   90.00
_cell.angle_gamma   90.00
#
_symmetry.space_group_name_H-M   'P 1'
#
loop_
_entity.id
_entity.type
_entity.pdbx_description
1 polymer ?
#
loop_
_entity_poly.entity_id
_entity_poly.type
_entity_poly.pdbx_seq_one_letter_code
_entity_poly.pdbx_strand_id
1 'polypeptide(L)'
;MNEGLAEYTGVRLRTTPKAETSDYIARRLDDARNRPSFVRSFAYESGPPYGILLDESGIDWRKGLKPGDDLGPLLQKALPIRLPSDIKEEAEKRSRDHDAFALRASETERENDRKRRIAPYRARLVDGPVLIIPVTERFSYSFNPNEALPLDESGTIYPTTRTTDDWGTLTVSRGALMLRDESKISKVRISVPARMLGHCKAMVGRWNLAMAGYWSPPDAREISC
;
A
#
# COMPACT_ATOMS: atom_id res chain seq x y z
N MET A 1 -6.84 -12.20 8.46
CA MET A 1 -7.82 -13.22 8.89
C MET A 1 -8.98 -12.64 9.70
N ASN A 2 -8.74 -11.85 10.76
CA ASN A 2 -9.80 -11.39 11.69
C ASN A 2 -11.02 -10.75 11.01
N GLU A 3 -10.81 -9.84 10.06
CA GLU A 3 -11.90 -9.16 9.32
C GLU A 3 -12.72 -10.14 8.47
N GLY A 4 -12.07 -11.13 7.84
CA GLY A 4 -12.75 -12.14 7.03
C GLY A 4 -13.58 -13.13 7.85
N LEU A 5 -13.13 -13.45 9.07
CA LEU A 5 -13.90 -14.29 10.00
C LEU A 5 -15.12 -13.56 10.55
N ALA A 6 -15.00 -12.26 10.83
CA ALA A 6 -16.13 -11.43 11.22
C ALA A 6 -17.18 -11.38 10.10
N GLU A 7 -16.75 -11.18 8.86
CA GLU A 7 -17.64 -11.17 7.69
C GLU A 7 -18.31 -12.53 7.48
N TYR A 8 -17.56 -13.62 7.54
CA TYR A 8 -18.10 -14.99 7.49
C TYR A 8 -19.16 -15.22 8.57
N THR A 9 -18.91 -14.76 9.80
CA THR A 9 -19.86 -14.89 10.92
C THR A 9 -21.17 -14.18 10.59
N GLY A 10 -21.11 -12.98 10.01
CA GLY A 10 -22.30 -12.26 9.55
C GLY A 10 -23.08 -13.04 8.49
N VAL A 11 -22.40 -13.62 7.50
CA VAL A 11 -23.03 -14.47 6.48
C VAL A 11 -23.69 -15.70 7.11
N ARG A 12 -23.03 -16.35 8.07
CA ARG A 12 -23.54 -17.56 8.74
C ARG A 12 -24.81 -17.29 9.56
N LEU A 13 -24.91 -16.11 10.15
CA LEU A 13 -26.04 -15.69 11.00
C LEU A 13 -27.30 -15.31 10.21
N ARG A 14 -27.23 -15.13 8.88
CA ARG A 14 -28.40 -14.79 8.04
C ARG A 14 -29.47 -15.88 8.01
N THR A 15 -29.19 -17.10 8.49
CA THR A 15 -30.11 -18.26 8.51
C THR A 15 -30.70 -18.63 7.15
N THR A 16 -30.11 -18.14 6.05
CA THR A 16 -30.52 -18.44 4.69
C THR A 16 -30.22 -19.90 4.33
N PRO A 17 -31.02 -20.52 3.45
CA PRO A 17 -30.69 -21.82 2.89
C PRO A 17 -29.29 -21.86 2.28
N LYS A 18 -28.66 -23.03 2.30
CA LYS A 18 -27.29 -23.23 1.82
C LYS A 18 -27.11 -22.77 0.37
N ALA A 19 -28.02 -23.17 -0.52
CA ALA A 19 -27.98 -22.79 -1.94
C ALA A 19 -28.01 -21.26 -2.14
N GLU A 20 -28.91 -20.57 -1.43
CA GLU A 20 -29.01 -19.11 -1.50
C GLU A 20 -27.74 -18.42 -0.97
N THR A 21 -27.13 -19.00 0.06
CA THR A 21 -25.87 -18.48 0.63
C THR A 21 -24.72 -18.63 -0.37
N SER A 22 -24.63 -19.76 -1.07
CA SER A 22 -23.65 -19.98 -2.14
C SER A 22 -23.84 -19.01 -3.30
N ASP A 23 -25.08 -18.79 -3.75
CA ASP A 23 -25.39 -17.83 -4.81
C ASP A 23 -25.03 -16.39 -4.41
N TYR A 24 -25.33 -16.02 -3.16
CA TYR A 24 -24.96 -14.72 -2.61
C TYR A 24 -23.45 -14.50 -2.64
N ILE A 25 -22.66 -15.47 -2.20
CA ILE A 25 -21.19 -15.39 -2.21
C ILE A 25 -20.65 -15.36 -3.63
N ALA A 26 -21.19 -16.18 -4.54
CA ALA A 26 -20.75 -16.21 -5.93
C ALA A 26 -20.95 -14.85 -6.61
N ARG A 27 -22.11 -14.21 -6.43
CA ARG A 27 -22.38 -12.85 -6.93
C ARG A 27 -21.45 -11.82 -6.30
N ARG A 28 -21.27 -11.88 -4.98
CA ARG A 28 -20.36 -10.97 -4.27
C ARG A 28 -18.92 -11.08 -4.78
N LEU A 29 -18.43 -12.30 -5.05
CA LEU A 29 -17.11 -12.50 -5.63
C LEU A 29 -17.01 -11.95 -7.05
N ASP A 30 -18.08 -12.06 -7.84
CA ASP A 30 -18.11 -11.49 -9.19
C ASP A 30 -18.09 -9.95 -9.15
N ASP A 31 -18.90 -9.35 -8.28
CA ASP A 31 -18.90 -7.90 -8.03
C ASP A 31 -17.52 -7.41 -7.55
N ALA A 32 -16.87 -8.18 -6.67
CA ALA A 32 -15.56 -7.85 -6.13
C ALA A 32 -14.47 -7.76 -7.21
N ARG A 33 -14.60 -8.49 -8.34
CA ARG A 33 -13.67 -8.41 -9.48
C ARG A 33 -13.59 -7.02 -10.09
N ASN A 34 -14.67 -6.25 -10.00
CA ASN A 34 -14.75 -4.90 -10.54
C ASN A 34 -14.15 -3.84 -9.59
N ARG A 35 -13.66 -4.23 -8.40
CA ARG A 35 -13.04 -3.29 -7.47
C ARG A 35 -11.68 -2.81 -8.01
N PRO A 36 -11.36 -1.51 -7.92
CA PRO A 36 -10.06 -0.99 -8.34
C PRO A 36 -8.88 -1.50 -7.49
N SER A 37 -9.16 -1.92 -6.25
CA SER A 37 -8.14 -2.38 -5.30
C SER A 37 -8.75 -3.30 -4.24
N PHE A 38 -7.96 -4.28 -3.79
CA PHE A 38 -8.28 -5.18 -2.68
C PHE A 38 -7.64 -4.75 -1.35
N VAL A 39 -6.92 -3.63 -1.33
CA VAL A 39 -6.33 -3.09 -0.10
C VAL A 39 -7.43 -2.87 0.94
N ARG A 40 -7.29 -3.53 2.10
CA ARG A 40 -8.26 -3.54 3.21
C ARG A 40 -9.64 -4.16 2.90
N SER A 41 -9.89 -4.64 1.68
CA SER A 41 -11.15 -5.33 1.35
C SER A 41 -10.95 -6.83 1.11
N PHE A 42 -9.71 -7.27 0.82
CA PHE A 42 -9.40 -8.67 0.51
C PHE A 42 -9.96 -9.66 1.53
N ALA A 43 -9.75 -9.41 2.84
CA ALA A 43 -10.22 -10.29 3.89
C ALA A 43 -11.75 -10.40 3.92
N TYR A 44 -12.48 -9.29 3.69
CA TYR A 44 -13.94 -9.27 3.66
C TYR A 44 -14.51 -10.04 2.46
N GLU A 45 -13.81 -10.03 1.32
CA GLU A 45 -14.29 -10.76 0.14
C GLU A 45 -13.89 -12.25 0.16
N SER A 46 -12.70 -12.56 0.69
CA SER A 46 -12.18 -13.94 0.72
C SER A 46 -12.63 -14.73 1.96
N GLY A 47 -12.90 -14.08 3.10
CA GLY A 47 -13.24 -14.75 4.35
C GLY A 47 -14.48 -15.65 4.26
N PRO A 48 -15.66 -15.11 3.85
CA PRO A 48 -16.88 -15.90 3.70
C PRO A 48 -16.76 -17.15 2.82
N PRO A 49 -16.24 -17.10 1.57
CA PRO A 49 -16.15 -18.30 0.74
C PRO A 49 -15.26 -19.38 1.37
N TYR A 50 -14.11 -19.03 1.95
CA TYR A 50 -13.27 -20.00 2.67
C TYR A 50 -14.02 -20.62 3.86
N GLY A 51 -14.69 -19.81 4.66
CA GLY A 51 -15.44 -20.28 5.82
C GLY A 51 -16.58 -21.24 5.46
N ILE A 52 -17.28 -21.00 4.35
CA ILE A 52 -18.32 -21.92 3.88
C ILE A 52 -17.73 -23.24 3.37
N LEU A 53 -16.67 -23.20 2.56
CA LEU A 53 -16.02 -24.43 2.09
C LEU A 53 -15.46 -25.26 3.26
N LEU A 54 -14.95 -24.59 4.30
CA LEU A 54 -14.54 -25.24 5.54
C LEU A 54 -15.72 -25.85 6.31
N ASP A 55 -16.89 -25.20 6.33
CA ASP A 55 -18.11 -25.80 6.90
C ASP A 55 -18.53 -27.06 6.15
N GLU A 56 -18.35 -27.09 4.82
CA GLU A 56 -18.67 -28.26 3.98
C GLU A 56 -17.73 -29.44 4.17
N SER A 57 -16.51 -29.20 4.64
CA SER A 57 -15.52 -30.26 4.90
C SER A 57 -15.90 -31.21 6.05
N GLY A 58 -16.87 -30.81 6.90
CA GLY A 58 -17.33 -31.62 8.02
C GLY A 58 -16.41 -31.64 9.25
N ILE A 59 -15.25 -30.97 9.20
CA ILE A 59 -14.37 -30.82 10.36
C ILE A 59 -14.77 -29.62 11.24
N ASP A 60 -14.53 -29.72 12.54
CA ASP A 60 -14.77 -28.62 13.48
C ASP A 60 -13.61 -27.59 13.47
N TRP A 61 -13.39 -27.00 12.30
CA TRP A 61 -12.24 -26.15 11.98
C TRP A 61 -12.13 -24.90 12.87
N ARG A 62 -13.26 -24.41 13.40
CA ARG A 62 -13.33 -23.16 14.18
C ARG A 62 -12.72 -23.29 15.57
N LYS A 63 -12.83 -24.47 16.22
CA LYS A 63 -12.34 -24.68 17.60
C LYS A 63 -10.82 -24.61 17.75
N GLY A 64 -10.08 -24.77 16.66
CA GLY A 64 -8.61 -24.81 16.66
C GLY A 64 -7.91 -23.54 16.19
N LEU A 65 -8.65 -22.50 15.81
CA LEU A 65 -8.09 -21.31 15.16
C LEU A 65 -7.19 -20.49 16.09
N LYS A 66 -6.05 -20.05 15.56
CA LYS A 66 -5.08 -19.15 16.20
C LYS A 66 -4.92 -17.87 15.38
N PRO A 67 -4.50 -16.74 15.98
CA PRO A 67 -4.40 -15.45 15.28
C PRO A 67 -3.52 -15.42 14.02
N GLY A 68 -2.58 -16.37 13.87
CA GLY A 68 -1.70 -16.49 12.69
C GLY A 68 -2.10 -17.56 11.68
N ASP A 69 -3.23 -18.24 11.88
CA ASP A 69 -3.69 -19.26 10.94
C ASP A 69 -4.10 -18.63 9.60
N ASP A 70 -4.01 -19.43 8.54
CA ASP A 70 -4.44 -19.07 7.20
C ASP A 70 -5.54 -20.04 6.73
N LEU A 71 -6.64 -19.48 6.22
CA LEU A 71 -7.81 -20.26 5.80
C LEU A 71 -7.53 -21.13 4.56
N GLY A 72 -6.57 -20.74 3.70
CA GLY A 72 -6.17 -21.50 2.53
C GLY A 72 -5.53 -22.85 2.88
N PRO A 73 -4.40 -22.89 3.61
CA PRO A 73 -3.80 -24.12 4.11
C PRO A 73 -4.76 -24.94 4.99
N LEU A 74 -5.60 -24.28 5.79
CA LEU A 74 -6.62 -24.97 6.59
C LEU A 74 -7.63 -25.71 5.70
N LEU A 75 -8.13 -25.05 4.65
CA LEU A 75 -9.04 -25.65 3.68
C LEU A 75 -8.37 -26.77 2.88
N GLN A 76 -7.11 -26.58 2.47
CA GLN A 76 -6.33 -27.59 1.77
C GLN A 76 -6.27 -28.90 2.57
N LYS A 77 -6.01 -28.79 3.89
CA LYS A 77 -5.98 -29.93 4.81
C LYS A 77 -7.36 -30.54 5.02
N ALA A 78 -8.41 -29.72 5.08
CA ALA A 78 -9.78 -30.14 5.35
C ALA A 78 -10.42 -30.90 4.17
N LEU A 79 -10.11 -30.49 2.92
CA LEU A 79 -10.65 -31.07 1.67
C LEU A 79 -9.62 -31.95 0.92
N PRO A 80 -8.69 -32.60 1.64
CA PRO A 80 -7.43 -33.17 1.12
C PRO A 80 -6.95 -32.69 -0.28
N ILE A 81 -6.87 -31.38 -0.49
CA ILE A 81 -6.51 -30.81 -1.80
C ILE A 81 -5.02 -31.04 -2.06
N ARG A 82 -4.72 -31.80 -3.12
CA ARG A 82 -3.35 -31.99 -3.61
C ARG A 82 -3.00 -30.85 -4.55
N LEU A 83 -2.02 -30.05 -4.15
CA LEU A 83 -1.45 -29.04 -5.03
C LEU A 83 -0.51 -29.71 -6.05
N PRO A 84 -0.47 -29.21 -7.30
CA PRO A 84 0.49 -29.66 -8.29
C PRO A 84 1.93 -29.34 -7.83
N SER A 85 2.91 -30.09 -8.35
CA SER A 85 4.33 -29.81 -8.09
C SER A 85 4.77 -28.48 -8.69
N ASP A 86 4.21 -28.11 -9.85
CA ASP A 86 4.38 -26.78 -10.46
C ASP A 86 3.07 -25.99 -10.35
N ILE A 87 2.97 -25.22 -9.27
CA ILE A 87 1.82 -24.35 -8.99
C ILE A 87 1.71 -23.24 -10.05
N LYS A 88 2.84 -22.74 -10.56
CA LYS A 88 2.84 -21.63 -11.50
C LYS A 88 2.30 -22.08 -12.85
N GLU A 89 2.80 -23.20 -13.37
CA GLU A 89 2.32 -23.75 -14.64
C GLU A 89 0.84 -24.12 -14.58
N GLU A 90 0.39 -24.75 -13.49
CA GLU A 90 -1.03 -25.08 -13.32
C GLU A 90 -1.90 -23.83 -13.21
N ALA A 91 -1.46 -22.81 -12.47
CA ALA A 91 -2.15 -21.54 -12.40
C ALA A 91 -2.25 -20.88 -13.78
N GLU A 92 -1.19 -20.91 -14.58
CA GLU A 92 -1.20 -20.40 -15.96
C GLU A 92 -2.19 -21.15 -16.85
N LYS A 93 -2.25 -22.49 -16.75
CA LYS A 93 -3.24 -23.32 -17.47
C LYS A 93 -4.67 -22.92 -17.12
N ARG A 94 -4.99 -22.86 -15.82
CA ARG A 94 -6.33 -22.48 -15.32
C ARG A 94 -6.69 -21.03 -15.60
N SER A 95 -5.69 -20.16 -15.69
CA SER A 95 -5.91 -18.74 -15.95
C SER A 95 -6.66 -18.47 -17.26
N ARG A 96 -6.58 -19.39 -18.23
CA ARG A 96 -7.30 -19.30 -19.51
C ARG A 96 -8.82 -19.29 -19.35
N ASP A 97 -9.33 -19.98 -18.33
CA ASP A 97 -10.76 -20.07 -18.03
C ASP A 97 -11.26 -18.94 -17.10
N HIS A 98 -10.36 -18.04 -16.69
CA HIS A 98 -10.60 -17.00 -15.68
C HIS A 98 -10.17 -15.60 -16.15
N ASP A 99 -10.43 -15.26 -17.42
CA ASP A 99 -10.19 -13.93 -18.01
C ASP A 99 -8.78 -13.38 -17.81
N ALA A 100 -7.78 -14.26 -17.67
CA ALA A 100 -6.45 -13.81 -17.26
C ALA A 100 -5.74 -12.92 -18.29
N PHE A 101 -6.15 -12.96 -19.56
CA PHE A 101 -5.67 -12.00 -20.54
C PHE A 101 -6.11 -10.56 -20.19
N ALA A 102 -7.41 -10.37 -19.97
CA ALA A 102 -7.97 -9.06 -19.60
C ALA A 102 -7.41 -8.57 -18.25
N LEU A 103 -7.29 -9.47 -17.26
CA LEU A 103 -6.68 -9.16 -15.98
C LEU A 103 -5.22 -8.71 -16.14
N ARG A 104 -4.39 -9.47 -16.86
CA ARG A 104 -2.98 -9.10 -17.08
C ARG A 104 -2.85 -7.78 -17.83
N ALA A 105 -3.71 -7.52 -18.81
CA ALA A 105 -3.73 -6.25 -19.54
C ALA A 105 -4.04 -5.08 -18.59
N SER A 106 -5.08 -5.21 -17.75
CA SER A 106 -5.46 -4.21 -16.75
C SER A 106 -4.36 -3.97 -15.71
N GLU A 107 -3.75 -5.03 -15.16
CA GLU A 107 -2.64 -4.90 -14.21
C GLU A 107 -1.39 -4.27 -14.85
N THR A 108 -1.12 -4.58 -16.12
CA THR A 108 -0.02 -3.97 -16.87
C THR A 108 -0.27 -2.48 -17.10
N GLU A 109 -1.51 -2.09 -17.45
CA GLU A 109 -1.90 -0.69 -17.61
C GLU A 109 -1.77 0.08 -16.29
N ARG A 110 -2.28 -0.47 -15.18
CA ARG A 110 -2.14 0.10 -13.84
C ARG A 110 -0.67 0.31 -13.45
N GLU A 111 0.17 -0.67 -13.69
CA GLU A 111 1.60 -0.55 -13.40
C GLU A 111 2.29 0.49 -14.30
N ASN A 112 1.90 0.57 -15.58
CA ASN A 112 2.39 1.60 -16.48
C ASN A 112 1.96 3.00 -16.03
N ASP A 113 0.71 3.18 -15.59
CA ASP A 113 0.23 4.43 -14.99
C ASP A 113 0.96 4.80 -13.72
N ARG A 114 1.19 3.83 -12.83
CA ARG A 114 2.00 4.03 -11.62
C ARG A 114 3.40 4.51 -11.97
N LYS A 115 4.08 3.86 -12.92
CA LYS A 115 5.41 4.25 -13.41
C LYS A 115 5.39 5.65 -14.01
N ARG A 116 4.40 5.98 -14.85
CA ARG A 116 4.22 7.32 -15.45
C ARG A 116 4.07 8.41 -14.38
N ARG A 117 3.26 8.15 -13.35
CA ARG A 117 3.04 9.09 -12.23
C ARG A 117 4.29 9.28 -11.38
N ILE A 118 5.06 8.22 -11.14
CA ILE A 118 6.27 8.26 -10.30
C ILE A 118 7.47 8.88 -11.02
N ALA A 119 7.63 8.62 -12.32
CA ALA A 119 8.78 9.09 -13.11
C ALA A 119 9.16 10.56 -12.91
N PRO A 120 8.25 11.55 -12.99
CA PRO A 120 8.61 12.95 -12.78
C PRO A 120 9.02 13.27 -11.33
N TYR A 121 8.55 12.51 -10.34
CA TYR A 121 9.00 12.66 -8.96
C TYR A 121 10.38 12.05 -8.77
N ARG A 122 10.63 10.86 -9.31
CA ARG A 122 11.94 10.20 -9.25
C ARG A 122 13.03 11.11 -9.84
N ALA A 123 12.80 11.66 -11.03
CA ALA A 123 13.72 12.58 -11.68
C ALA A 123 14.07 13.83 -10.84
N ARG A 124 13.15 14.29 -9.97
CA ARG A 124 13.33 15.51 -9.16
C ARG A 124 13.75 15.27 -7.70
N LEU A 125 13.44 14.09 -7.16
CA LEU A 125 13.58 13.76 -5.74
C LEU A 125 14.60 12.64 -5.48
N VAL A 126 15.12 12.02 -6.53
CA VAL A 126 16.12 10.95 -6.46
C VAL A 126 17.27 11.24 -7.42
N ASP A 127 16.97 11.40 -8.71
CA ASP A 127 18.03 11.45 -9.74
C ASP A 127 18.59 12.87 -9.94
N GLY A 128 17.86 13.91 -9.52
CA GLY A 128 18.25 15.32 -9.62
C GLY A 128 18.80 15.89 -8.30
N PRO A 129 19.17 17.19 -8.27
CA PRO A 129 19.65 17.85 -7.06
C PRO A 129 18.54 17.94 -6.00
N VAL A 130 18.83 17.43 -4.81
CA VAL A 130 17.90 17.35 -3.69
C VAL A 130 18.48 17.96 -2.43
N LEU A 131 17.61 18.60 -1.66
CA LEU A 131 17.89 18.94 -0.27
C LEU A 131 17.37 17.79 0.59
N ILE A 132 18.26 17.26 1.43
CA ILE A 132 17.94 16.22 2.39
C ILE A 132 17.82 16.89 3.77
N ILE A 133 16.67 16.74 4.40
CA ILE A 133 16.39 17.26 5.73
C ILE A 133 16.27 16.06 6.67
N PRO A 134 17.18 15.90 7.66
CA PRO A 134 17.01 14.88 8.68
C PRO A 134 15.80 15.22 9.54
N VAL A 135 15.06 14.20 9.98
CA VAL A 135 13.95 14.39 10.91
C VAL A 135 14.39 14.08 12.34
N THR A 136 13.79 14.74 13.33
CA THR A 136 14.01 14.48 14.75
C THR A 136 12.80 13.79 15.37
N GLU A 137 12.84 13.55 16.68
CA GLU A 137 11.73 12.92 17.41
C GLU A 137 10.45 13.77 17.43
N ARG A 138 10.49 15.06 17.07
CA ARG A 138 9.30 15.94 17.03
C ARG A 138 8.63 16.00 15.66
N PHE A 139 9.07 15.17 14.72
CA PHE A 139 8.55 15.14 13.38
C PHE A 139 7.06 14.80 13.32
N SER A 140 6.30 15.66 12.66
CA SER A 140 4.88 15.48 12.38
C SER A 140 4.55 15.99 10.98
N TYR A 141 3.53 15.42 10.36
CA TYR A 141 3.18 15.77 8.98
C TYR A 141 1.71 15.54 8.67
N SER A 142 1.20 16.34 7.73
CA SER A 142 -0.13 16.20 7.13
C SER A 142 -0.01 16.04 5.62
N PHE A 143 -0.90 15.26 5.03
CA PHE A 143 -0.92 14.95 3.59
C PHE A 143 -2.32 14.53 3.13
N ASN A 144 -2.54 14.53 1.81
CA ASN A 144 -3.72 13.89 1.21
C ASN A 144 -3.47 12.39 1.02
N PRO A 145 -4.21 11.49 1.70
CA PRO A 145 -3.99 10.05 1.59
C PRO A 145 -4.26 9.49 0.19
N ASN A 146 -5.06 10.18 -0.63
CA ASN A 146 -5.37 9.77 -2.00
C ASN A 146 -4.25 10.10 -3.01
N GLU A 147 -3.27 10.91 -2.61
CA GLU A 147 -2.17 11.35 -3.46
C GLU A 147 -0.84 10.67 -3.14
N ALA A 148 -0.73 9.99 -2.00
CA ALA A 148 0.50 9.32 -1.59
C ALA A 148 0.91 8.24 -2.60
N LEU A 149 2.19 8.24 -2.95
CA LEU A 149 2.77 7.42 -4.00
C LEU A 149 3.96 6.62 -3.44
N PRO A 150 3.79 5.32 -3.15
CA PRO A 150 4.91 4.46 -2.78
C PRO A 150 5.93 4.42 -3.92
N LEU A 151 7.18 4.78 -3.62
CA LEU A 151 8.29 4.68 -4.55
C LEU A 151 8.90 3.27 -4.49
N ASP A 152 9.19 2.82 -3.27
CA ASP A 152 9.73 1.51 -2.90
C ASP A 152 9.36 1.20 -1.43
N GLU A 153 9.95 0.15 -0.85
CA GLU A 153 9.69 -0.30 0.53
C GLU A 153 10.04 0.76 1.59
N SER A 154 11.03 1.61 1.31
CA SER A 154 11.55 2.62 2.24
C SER A 154 11.04 4.03 1.94
N GLY A 155 10.54 4.28 0.72
CA GLY A 155 10.26 5.61 0.21
C GLY A 155 8.80 5.83 -0.16
N THR A 156 8.22 6.93 0.34
CA THR A 156 6.89 7.39 -0.08
C THR A 156 6.97 8.84 -0.58
N ILE A 157 6.44 9.07 -1.79
CA ILE A 157 6.28 10.39 -2.36
C ILE A 157 4.95 10.98 -1.89
N TYR A 158 5.01 12.20 -1.38
CA TYR A 158 3.86 13.02 -1.01
C TYR A 158 3.81 14.24 -1.93
N PRO A 159 2.93 14.25 -2.96
CA PRO A 159 2.81 15.38 -3.89
C PRO A 159 2.59 16.72 -3.19
N THR A 160 1.75 16.70 -2.16
CA THR A 160 1.51 17.82 -1.26
C THR A 160 1.69 17.36 0.18
N THR A 161 2.42 18.15 0.98
CA THR A 161 2.56 17.87 2.40
C THR A 161 2.97 19.11 3.17
N ARG A 162 2.58 19.15 4.45
CA ARG A 162 3.13 20.07 5.44
C ARG A 162 3.77 19.23 6.53
N THR A 163 5.06 19.41 6.73
CA THR A 163 5.85 18.74 7.76
C THR A 163 6.35 19.76 8.77
N THR A 164 6.37 19.38 10.04
CA THR A 164 6.85 20.19 11.15
C THR A 164 7.78 19.39 12.04
N ASP A 165 8.84 20.03 12.50
CA ASP A 165 9.87 19.42 13.32
C ASP A 165 10.64 20.50 14.11
N ASP A 166 11.69 20.12 14.84
CA ASP A 166 12.56 21.07 15.57
C ASP A 166 13.17 22.16 14.68
N TRP A 167 13.44 21.83 13.41
CA TRP A 167 13.96 22.77 12.43
C TRP A 167 12.90 23.76 11.91
N GLY A 168 11.63 23.55 12.21
CA GLY A 168 10.54 24.45 11.85
C GLY A 168 9.48 23.79 10.97
N THR A 169 8.95 24.53 10.00
CA THR A 169 7.85 24.09 9.14
C THR A 169 8.27 24.08 7.68
N LEU A 170 8.02 22.96 6.99
CA LEU A 170 8.16 22.84 5.54
C LEU A 170 6.79 22.52 4.92
N THR A 171 6.38 23.35 3.98
CA THR A 171 5.19 23.11 3.16
C THR A 171 5.61 22.89 1.72
N VAL A 172 5.20 21.78 1.11
CA VAL A 172 5.58 21.37 -0.25
C VAL A 172 4.35 21.21 -1.12
N SER A 173 4.40 21.72 -2.35
CA SER A 173 3.31 21.61 -3.33
C SER A 173 3.70 20.88 -4.62
N ARG A 174 4.95 20.40 -4.75
CA ARG A 174 5.44 19.68 -5.94
C ARG A 174 6.23 18.41 -5.62
N GLY A 175 5.86 17.72 -4.55
CA GLY A 175 6.44 16.46 -4.15
C GLY A 175 7.54 16.60 -3.11
N ALA A 176 7.39 15.86 -2.02
CA ALA A 176 8.45 15.49 -1.09
C ALA A 176 8.59 13.97 -1.09
N LEU A 177 9.80 13.46 -0.98
CA LEU A 177 10.05 12.03 -0.74
C LEU A 177 10.42 11.85 0.72
N MET A 178 9.61 11.13 1.47
CA MET A 178 9.93 10.75 2.84
C MET A 178 10.50 9.35 2.83
N LEU A 179 11.67 9.20 3.43
CA LEU A 179 12.36 7.94 3.60
C LEU A 179 12.12 7.43 5.02
N ARG A 180 11.92 6.13 5.15
CA ARG A 180 11.82 5.44 6.42
C ARG A 180 13.09 4.67 6.69
N ASP A 181 13.48 4.66 7.95
CA ASP A 181 14.34 3.64 8.51
C ASP A 181 13.48 2.77 9.42
N GLU A 182 13.51 1.46 9.19
CA GLU A 182 12.53 0.51 9.73
C GLU A 182 11.08 0.98 9.50
N SER A 183 10.41 1.47 10.56
CA SER A 183 9.02 1.93 10.54
C SER A 183 8.87 3.45 10.68
N LYS A 184 9.94 4.17 11.02
CA LYS A 184 9.90 5.61 11.28
C LYS A 184 10.43 6.39 10.10
N ILE A 185 9.82 7.54 9.82
CA ILE A 185 10.40 8.49 8.86
C ILE A 185 11.72 8.97 9.45
N SER A 186 12.77 9.00 8.63
CA SER A 186 14.12 9.40 9.03
C SER A 186 14.63 10.62 8.25
N LYS A 187 14.17 10.79 7.01
CA LYS A 187 14.62 11.88 6.12
C LYS A 187 13.48 12.36 5.23
N VAL A 188 13.48 13.66 4.94
CA VAL A 188 12.64 14.28 3.91
C VAL A 188 13.53 14.82 2.79
N ARG A 189 13.22 14.46 1.55
CA ARG A 189 13.88 14.98 0.36
C ARG A 189 12.95 15.89 -0.42
N ILE A 190 13.47 17.05 -0.82
CA ILE A 190 12.79 17.98 -1.72
C ILE A 190 13.70 18.39 -2.87
N SER A 191 13.13 18.71 -4.02
CA SER A 191 13.89 19.17 -5.17
C SER A 191 14.42 20.60 -4.94
N VAL A 192 15.69 20.84 -5.25
CA VAL A 192 16.29 22.18 -5.22
C VAL A 192 16.28 22.77 -6.63
N PRO A 193 15.72 23.99 -6.84
CA PRO A 193 15.85 24.67 -8.13
C PRO A 193 17.33 25.00 -8.40
N ALA A 194 17.84 24.70 -9.60
CA ALA A 194 19.23 24.94 -10.00
C ALA A 194 19.72 26.39 -9.81
N ARG A 195 18.80 27.37 -9.73
CA ARG A 195 19.12 28.79 -9.52
C ARG A 195 19.36 29.18 -8.04
N MET A 196 19.14 28.26 -7.09
CA MET A 196 19.33 28.51 -5.64
C MET A 196 20.68 28.03 -5.10
N LEU A 197 21.56 27.55 -5.97
CA LEU A 197 22.96 27.24 -5.64
C LEU A 197 23.71 28.56 -5.45
N GLY A 198 23.67 29.15 -4.24
CA GLY A 198 24.49 30.33 -3.90
C GLY A 198 23.91 31.34 -2.92
N HIS A 199 22.61 31.35 -2.60
CA HIS A 199 22.04 32.32 -1.66
C HIS A 199 20.97 31.71 -0.74
N CYS A 200 21.34 31.48 0.52
CA CYS A 200 20.43 31.11 1.61
C CYS A 200 19.54 32.31 2.00
N LYS A 201 18.55 32.63 1.18
CA LYS A 201 17.32 33.29 1.62
C LYS A 201 16.14 32.54 1.03
N ALA A 202 15.32 32.02 1.92
CA ALA A 202 14.11 31.28 1.61
C ALA A 202 13.17 32.06 0.67
N MET A 203 12.41 31.25 -0.09
CA MET A 203 11.30 31.58 -1.00
C MET A 203 11.66 31.95 -2.44
N VAL A 204 11.24 31.10 -3.40
CA VAL A 204 10.14 31.40 -4.37
C VAL A 204 9.55 30.08 -4.95
N GLY A 205 8.25 29.84 -4.73
CA GLY A 205 7.32 29.25 -5.72
C GLY A 205 6.96 27.75 -5.69
N ARG A 206 7.65 26.88 -4.92
CA ARG A 206 7.42 25.40 -4.99
C ARG A 206 7.38 24.66 -3.65
N TRP A 207 8.03 25.23 -2.64
CA TRP A 207 7.96 24.83 -1.25
C TRP A 207 8.32 26.05 -0.39
N ASN A 208 7.90 26.06 0.87
CA ASN A 208 8.20 27.11 1.83
C ASN A 208 8.78 26.46 3.09
N LEU A 209 10.00 26.85 3.46
CA LEU A 209 10.67 26.45 4.69
C LEU A 209 10.73 27.66 5.63
N ALA A 210 9.98 27.60 6.72
CA ALA A 210 10.09 28.54 7.83
C ALA A 210 10.97 27.90 8.91
N MET A 211 12.22 28.35 9.01
CA MET A 211 13.16 27.81 9.99
C MET A 211 12.90 28.36 11.40
N ALA A 212 13.11 27.52 12.41
CA ALA A 212 13.24 27.99 13.78
C ALA A 212 14.54 28.80 13.92
N GLY A 213 14.47 30.01 14.50
CA GLY A 213 15.58 30.98 14.51
C GLY A 213 16.87 30.55 15.22
N TYR A 214 16.89 29.37 15.84
CA TYR A 214 18.00 28.83 16.63
C TYR A 214 18.58 27.53 16.05
N TRP A 215 18.08 27.03 14.93
CA TRP A 215 18.46 25.71 14.40
C TRP A 215 19.53 25.78 13.31
N SER A 216 20.52 24.89 13.39
CA SER A 216 21.53 24.63 12.36
C SER A 216 21.65 23.11 12.16
N PRO A 217 21.73 22.59 10.92
CA PRO A 217 21.75 21.15 10.70
C PRO A 217 22.99 20.51 11.38
N PRO A 218 22.82 19.41 12.14
CA PRO A 218 23.92 18.80 12.89
C PRO A 218 25.02 18.20 12.00
N ASP A 219 24.73 17.90 10.73
CA ASP A 219 25.67 17.37 9.75
C ASP A 219 25.58 18.12 8.42
N ALA A 220 25.97 19.40 8.42
CA ALA A 220 26.11 20.21 7.20
C ALA A 220 27.34 19.82 6.35
N ARG A 221 27.67 18.52 6.25
CA ARG A 221 28.53 18.01 5.19
C ARG A 221 27.63 17.64 4.02
N GLU A 222 27.72 18.45 2.97
CA GLU A 222 26.91 18.44 1.75
C GLU A 222 25.54 19.14 1.84
N ILE A 223 25.54 20.39 2.30
CA ILE A 223 24.93 21.42 1.43
C ILE A 223 26.02 21.79 0.43
N SER A 224 26.31 20.88 -0.51
CA SER A 224 27.09 21.26 -1.68
C SER A 224 26.09 21.97 -2.60
N CYS A 225 26.27 23.28 -2.73
CA CYS A 225 25.56 24.06 -3.73
C CYS A 225 26.06 23.65 -5.12
#